data_AF-A0A1G3LAQ9-F1
#
_entry.id   AF-A0A1G3LAQ9-F1
#
_cell.length_a   1.000
_cell.length_b   1.000
_cell.length_c   1.000
_cell.angle_alpha   90.00
_cell.angle_beta   90.00
_cell.angle_gamma   90.00
#
_symmetry.space_group_name_H-M   'P 1'
#
loop_
_entity.id
_entity.type
_entity.pdbx_description
1 polymer ?
#
loop_
_entity_poly.entity_id
_entity_poly.type
_entity_poly.pdbx_seq_one_letter_code
_entity_poly.pdbx_strand_id
1 'polypeptide(L)'
;MQKSVFLGLLCFFFLLGCATTPSEINTNPDFYKNGSFTIAGTVEQSITLPGTTLSVFILGDGKSSLAAISMNRRLKGESVRFPAQLISLGSGPSALGPEEKALLLALLKKHKIVAEPFLNITLSGIEGALNTLGAVVKRLYFVLEE
;
A
#
# COMPACT_ATOMS: atom_id res chain seq x y z
N MET A 1 14.05 -44.52 -7.26
CA MET A 1 12.85 -43.78 -6.79
C MET A 1 13.23 -42.33 -6.61
N GLN A 2 12.96 -41.45 -7.59
CA GLN A 2 13.37 -40.05 -7.56
C GLN A 2 12.39 -39.19 -8.38
N LYS A 3 11.09 -39.28 -8.06
CA LYS A 3 10.02 -38.51 -8.73
C LYS A 3 9.18 -37.66 -7.77
N SER A 4 9.43 -37.73 -6.47
CA SER A 4 8.56 -37.12 -5.45
C SER A 4 8.94 -35.68 -5.05
N VAL A 5 10.14 -35.21 -5.42
CA VAL A 5 10.63 -33.89 -4.99
C VAL A 5 10.16 -32.77 -5.95
N PHE A 6 9.90 -33.09 -7.22
CA PHE A 6 9.51 -32.09 -8.21
C PHE A 6 8.06 -31.61 -8.08
N LEU A 7 7.18 -32.43 -7.47
CA LEU A 7 5.77 -32.08 -7.31
C LEU A 7 5.52 -31.15 -6.11
N GLY A 8 6.36 -31.23 -5.06
CA GLY A 8 6.28 -30.33 -3.89
C GLY A 8 6.77 -28.90 -4.19
N LEU A 9 7.74 -28.76 -5.10
CA LEU A 9 8.27 -27.44 -5.48
C LEU A 9 7.29 -26.67 -6.40
N LEU A 10 6.52 -27.38 -7.24
CA LEU A 10 5.52 -26.75 -8.13
C LEU A 10 4.31 -26.21 -7.36
N CYS A 11 3.88 -26.88 -6.28
CA CYS A 11 2.81 -26.39 -5.41
C CYS A 11 3.23 -25.14 -4.61
N PHE A 12 4.52 -24.97 -4.31
CA PHE A 12 5.02 -23.75 -3.67
C PHE A 12 4.93 -22.54 -4.60
N PHE A 13 5.04 -22.72 -5.92
CA PHE A 13 4.84 -21.63 -6.89
C PHE A 13 3.37 -21.31 -7.16
N PHE A 14 2.47 -22.30 -7.09
CA PHE A 14 1.03 -22.08 -7.30
C PHE A 14 0.29 -21.47 -6.10
N LEU A 15 0.85 -21.56 -4.88
CA LEU A 15 0.36 -20.83 -3.70
C LEU A 15 0.89 -19.39 -3.63
N LEU A 16 1.88 -19.02 -4.46
CA LEU A 16 2.36 -17.65 -4.64
C LEU A 16 1.51 -16.95 -5.70
N GLY A 17 0.21 -16.76 -5.45
CA GLY A 17 -0.68 -16.02 -6.36
C GLY A 17 0.01 -14.75 -6.90
N CYS A 18 0.02 -14.57 -8.23
CA CYS A 18 0.79 -13.53 -8.91
C CYS A 18 0.69 -12.21 -8.16
N ALA A 19 1.79 -11.79 -7.51
CA ALA A 19 1.84 -10.50 -6.86
C ALA A 19 2.05 -9.45 -7.95
N THR A 20 1.15 -8.47 -7.99
CA THR A 20 1.30 -7.33 -8.89
C THR A 20 2.41 -6.41 -8.38
N THR A 21 2.96 -5.57 -9.26
CA THR A 21 4.01 -4.61 -8.90
C THR A 21 3.54 -3.16 -9.09
N PRO A 22 4.20 -2.19 -8.45
CA PRO A 22 4.00 -0.77 -8.71
C PRO A 22 3.85 -0.38 -10.18
N SER A 23 4.69 -0.93 -11.07
CA SER A 23 4.63 -0.64 -12.51
C SER A 23 3.37 -1.16 -13.19
N GLU A 24 2.91 -2.34 -12.81
CA GLU A 24 1.73 -2.97 -13.40
C GLU A 24 0.45 -2.20 -13.03
N ILE A 25 0.34 -1.79 -11.77
CA ILE A 25 -0.77 -0.94 -11.29
C ILE A 25 -0.78 0.41 -12.00
N ASN A 26 0.39 1.05 -12.16
CA ASN A 26 0.46 2.33 -12.87
C ASN A 26 0.10 2.21 -14.35
N THR A 27 0.34 1.05 -14.96
CA THR A 27 -0.02 0.77 -16.36
C THR A 27 -1.52 0.57 -16.51
N ASN A 28 -2.16 -0.20 -15.63
CA ASN A 28 -3.58 -0.58 -15.73
C ASN A 28 -4.36 -0.33 -14.43
N PRO A 29 -4.46 0.92 -13.94
CA PRO A 29 -5.03 1.17 -12.62
C PRO A 29 -6.51 0.80 -12.50
N ASP A 30 -7.28 0.91 -13.58
CA ASP A 30 -8.72 0.61 -13.58
C ASP A 30 -9.03 -0.86 -13.28
N PHE A 31 -8.10 -1.77 -13.58
CA PHE A 31 -8.23 -3.19 -13.24
C PHE A 31 -8.23 -3.42 -11.72
N TYR A 32 -7.53 -2.58 -10.96
CA TYR A 32 -7.28 -2.76 -9.53
C TYR A 32 -8.20 -1.92 -8.63
N LYS A 33 -8.94 -0.93 -9.18
CA LYS A 33 -9.78 0.02 -8.41
C LYS A 33 -10.85 -0.62 -7.52
N ASN A 34 -11.36 -1.79 -7.90
CA ASN A 34 -12.49 -2.45 -7.24
C ASN A 34 -12.16 -3.85 -6.70
N GLY A 35 -10.87 -4.21 -6.66
CA GLY A 35 -10.43 -5.56 -6.28
C GLY A 35 -9.43 -5.56 -5.12
N SER A 36 -9.40 -6.67 -4.39
CA SER A 36 -8.24 -7.03 -3.57
C SER A 36 -7.21 -7.75 -4.43
N PHE A 37 -5.95 -7.41 -4.25
CA PHE A 37 -4.81 -8.03 -4.92
C PHE A 37 -3.68 -8.23 -3.93
N THR A 38 -2.61 -8.90 -4.33
CA THR A 38 -1.36 -8.92 -3.56
C THR A 38 -0.34 -8.08 -4.30
N ILE A 39 0.27 -7.11 -3.63
CA ILE A 39 1.34 -6.29 -4.21
C ILE A 39 2.69 -6.71 -3.63
N ALA A 40 3.74 -6.63 -4.44
CA ALA A 40 5.12 -6.81 -4.00
C ALA A 40 6.02 -5.64 -4.45
N GLY A 41 7.01 -5.32 -3.63
CA GLY A 41 8.00 -4.30 -3.94
C GLY A 41 8.99 -4.06 -2.81
N THR A 42 9.79 -3.01 -2.92
CA THR A 42 10.74 -2.56 -1.91
C THR A 42 10.34 -1.18 -1.39
N VAL A 43 10.38 -0.99 -0.09
CA VAL A 43 10.12 0.30 0.55
C VAL A 43 11.28 1.25 0.26
N GLU A 44 11.06 2.26 -0.57
CA GLU A 44 12.08 3.25 -0.97
C GLU A 44 12.22 4.36 0.08
N GLN A 45 11.08 4.78 0.64
CA GLN A 45 10.97 5.81 1.68
C GLN A 45 9.79 5.49 2.59
N SER A 46 9.84 5.85 3.86
CA SER A 46 8.72 5.65 4.79
C SER A 46 8.71 6.69 5.89
N ILE A 47 7.50 7.07 6.30
CA ILE A 47 7.20 7.90 7.47
C ILE A 47 6.20 7.11 8.33
N THR A 48 6.60 6.75 9.53
CA THR A 48 5.68 6.22 10.55
C THR A 48 5.04 7.37 11.29
N LEU A 49 3.71 7.37 11.42
CA LEU A 49 3.01 8.42 12.13
C LEU A 49 3.26 8.32 13.64
N PRO A 50 3.66 9.42 14.31
CA PRO A 50 3.93 9.43 15.74
C PRO A 50 2.77 8.88 16.56
N GLY A 51 3.07 8.06 17.56
CA GLY A 51 2.06 7.48 18.46
C GLY A 51 1.22 6.35 17.83
N THR A 52 1.58 5.86 16.64
CA THR A 52 0.89 4.76 15.95
C THR A 52 1.87 3.78 15.32
N THR A 53 1.39 2.63 14.85
CA THR A 53 2.14 1.72 13.97
C THR A 53 1.95 2.05 12.49
N LEU A 54 1.08 3.01 12.16
CA LEU A 54 0.71 3.34 10.79
C LEU A 54 1.90 3.97 10.08
N SER A 55 2.26 3.40 8.93
CA SER A 55 3.33 3.91 8.07
C SER A 55 2.81 4.29 6.71
N VAL A 56 3.19 5.49 6.29
CA VAL A 56 3.01 6.00 4.95
C VAL A 56 4.34 5.80 4.23
N PHE A 57 4.35 5.18 3.06
CA PHE A 57 5.60 4.80 2.42
C PHE A 57 5.51 4.80 0.90
N ILE A 58 6.69 4.83 0.25
CA ILE A 58 6.86 4.68 -1.18
C ILE A 58 7.32 3.25 -1.45
N LEU A 59 6.54 2.52 -2.23
CA LEU A 59 6.82 1.17 -2.68
C LEU A 59 7.32 1.22 -4.14
N GLY A 60 8.53 0.73 -4.38
CA GLY A 60 9.13 0.66 -5.70
C GLY A 60 9.39 -0.77 -6.17
N ASP A 61 9.45 -0.96 -7.48
CA ASP A 61 9.90 -2.21 -8.13
C ASP A 61 11.13 -2.00 -9.03
N GLY A 62 11.81 -0.86 -8.89
CA GLY A 62 12.96 -0.46 -9.71
C GLY A 62 12.60 0.11 -11.09
N LYS A 63 11.33 0.03 -11.52
CA LYS A 63 10.83 0.65 -12.75
C LYS A 63 9.84 1.78 -12.45
N SER A 64 9.05 1.61 -11.41
CA SER A 64 8.06 2.57 -10.96
C SER A 64 7.90 2.56 -9.45
N SER A 65 7.35 3.63 -8.92
CA SER A 65 7.02 3.77 -7.51
C SER A 65 5.55 4.16 -7.31
N LEU A 66 5.03 3.79 -6.15
CA LEU A 66 3.67 4.06 -5.69
C LEU A 66 3.70 4.48 -4.22
N ALA A 67 2.80 5.37 -3.82
CA ALA A 67 2.55 5.55 -2.40
C ALA A 67 1.78 4.33 -1.83
N ALA A 68 1.84 4.12 -0.53
CA ALA A 68 1.11 3.09 0.18
C ALA A 68 0.95 3.45 1.66
N ILE A 69 -0.07 2.89 2.32
CA ILE A 69 -0.33 3.07 3.76
C ILE A 69 -0.47 1.68 4.39
N SER A 70 0.45 1.33 5.28
CA SER A 70 0.39 0.09 6.03
C SER A 70 0.01 0.38 7.48
N MET A 71 -0.75 -0.52 8.09
CA MET A 71 -1.02 -0.52 9.53
C MET A 71 0.21 -0.92 10.35
N ASN A 72 1.18 -1.53 9.68
CA ASN A 72 2.43 -1.97 10.26
C ASN A 72 3.51 -0.92 10.02
N ARG A 73 4.49 -0.97 10.92
CA ARG A 73 5.70 -0.19 10.73
C ARG A 73 6.43 -0.71 9.49
N ARG A 74 6.73 0.19 8.55
CA ARG A 74 7.57 -0.11 7.38
C ARG A 74 8.89 0.62 7.46
N LEU A 75 9.95 -0.04 7.02
CA LEU A 75 11.30 0.52 7.06
C LEU A 75 11.88 0.63 5.65
N LYS A 76 12.67 1.69 5.41
CA LYS A 76 13.39 1.84 4.15
C LYS A 76 14.27 0.62 3.89
N GLY A 77 14.21 0.09 2.67
CA GLY A 77 14.93 -1.09 2.21
C GLY A 77 14.20 -2.41 2.45
N GLU A 78 13.05 -2.41 3.12
CA GLU A 78 12.25 -3.61 3.36
C GLU A 78 11.63 -4.12 2.05
N SER A 79 11.86 -5.38 1.72
CA SER A 79 11.10 -6.07 0.66
C SER A 79 9.80 -6.60 1.24
N VAL A 80 8.68 -6.17 0.67
CA VAL A 80 7.35 -6.42 1.21
C VAL A 80 6.47 -7.09 0.17
N ARG A 81 5.58 -7.97 0.64
CA ARG A 81 4.50 -8.58 -0.12
C ARG A 81 3.27 -8.67 0.77
N PHE A 82 2.18 -8.02 0.36
CA PHE A 82 0.99 -7.93 1.21
C PHE A 82 -0.31 -7.82 0.41
N PRO A 83 -1.43 -8.31 0.97
CA PRO A 83 -2.76 -8.07 0.40
C PRO A 83 -3.06 -6.58 0.41
N ALA A 84 -3.79 -6.15 -0.60
CA ALA A 84 -3.77 -4.79 -1.08
C ALA A 84 -5.12 -4.41 -1.69
N GLN A 85 -5.65 -3.24 -1.36
CA GLN A 85 -6.76 -2.63 -2.07
C GLN A 85 -6.31 -1.30 -2.66
N LEU A 86 -6.64 -1.02 -3.93
CA LEU A 86 -6.27 0.23 -4.57
C LEU A 86 -7.25 1.34 -4.19
N ILE A 87 -6.79 2.33 -3.45
CA ILE A 87 -7.53 3.57 -3.23
C ILE A 87 -7.06 4.57 -4.29
N SER A 88 -7.93 4.85 -5.26
CA SER A 88 -7.65 5.80 -6.34
C SER A 88 -7.62 7.21 -5.81
N LEU A 89 -6.57 7.97 -6.14
CA LEU A 89 -6.57 9.42 -6.06
C LEU A 89 -6.61 10.02 -7.45
N GLY A 90 -7.26 11.17 -7.54
CA GLY A 90 -7.30 11.98 -8.76
C GLY A 90 -5.93 12.29 -9.36
N SER A 91 -5.94 13.09 -10.42
CA SER A 91 -4.76 13.43 -11.20
C SER A 91 -3.73 14.27 -10.41
N GLY A 92 -2.71 13.62 -9.87
CA GLY A 92 -1.45 14.26 -9.45
C GLY A 92 -1.20 14.34 -7.94
N PRO A 93 -0.15 15.06 -7.49
CA PRO A 93 0.26 15.20 -6.09
C PRO A 93 -0.68 16.11 -5.27
N SER A 94 -1.92 16.25 -5.72
CA SER A 94 -2.94 17.09 -5.11
C SER A 94 -3.57 16.33 -3.95
N ALA A 95 -3.84 17.05 -2.86
CA ALA A 95 -4.39 16.54 -1.59
C ALA A 95 -5.49 15.49 -1.75
N LEU A 96 -5.58 14.56 -0.77
CA LEU A 96 -6.68 13.58 -0.68
C LEU A 96 -8.03 14.27 -0.92
N GLY A 97 -8.80 13.79 -1.88
CA GLY A 97 -10.15 14.28 -2.11
C GLY A 97 -11.13 13.82 -1.01
N PRO A 98 -12.35 14.36 -0.99
CA PRO A 98 -13.34 14.04 0.05
C PRO A 98 -13.70 12.54 0.11
N GLU A 99 -13.78 11.87 -1.03
CA GLU A 99 -14.11 10.44 -1.11
C GLU A 99 -12.97 9.58 -0.55
N GLU A 100 -11.73 9.91 -0.89
CA GLU A 100 -10.54 9.20 -0.41
C GLU A 100 -10.37 9.39 1.10
N LYS A 101 -10.63 10.60 1.61
CA LYS A 101 -10.66 10.88 3.06
C LYS A 101 -11.71 10.04 3.77
N ALA A 102 -12.94 9.99 3.23
CA ALA A 102 -14.03 9.22 3.83
C ALA A 102 -13.72 7.72 3.86
N LEU A 103 -13.17 7.19 2.77
CA LEU A 103 -12.78 5.78 2.67
C LEU A 103 -11.64 5.44 3.63
N LEU A 104 -10.60 6.28 3.71
CA LEU A 104 -9.50 6.10 4.64
C LEU A 104 -9.99 6.16 6.11
N LEU A 105 -10.85 7.12 6.45
CA LEU A 105 -11.46 7.22 7.78
C LEU A 105 -12.24 5.94 8.14
N ALA A 106 -13.05 5.42 7.20
CA ALA A 106 -13.80 4.19 7.40
C ALA A 106 -12.87 2.99 7.64
N LEU A 107 -11.73 2.92 6.96
CA LEU A 107 -10.73 1.86 7.15
C LEU A 107 -10.02 1.99 8.50
N LEU A 108 -9.54 3.18 8.87
CA LEU A 108 -8.93 3.43 10.17
C LEU A 108 -9.87 3.02 11.31
N LYS A 109 -11.17 3.32 11.17
CA LYS A 109 -12.21 2.93 12.11
C LYS A 109 -12.46 1.42 12.12
N LYS A 110 -12.64 0.79 10.95
CA LYS A 110 -12.88 -0.66 10.81
C LYS A 110 -11.79 -1.49 11.48
N HIS A 111 -10.53 -1.10 11.29
CA HIS A 111 -9.37 -1.83 11.82
C HIS A 111 -8.92 -1.36 13.21
N LYS A 112 -9.64 -0.41 13.83
CA LYS A 112 -9.37 0.12 15.18
C LYS A 112 -7.91 0.57 15.38
N ILE A 113 -7.31 1.14 14.34
CA ILE A 113 -5.90 1.55 14.36
C ILE A 113 -5.65 2.66 15.38
N VAL A 114 -6.62 3.55 15.53
CA VAL A 114 -6.60 4.70 16.43
C VAL A 114 -7.97 4.88 17.05
N ALA A 115 -8.02 5.33 18.30
CA ALA A 115 -9.29 5.63 18.95
C ALA A 115 -10.02 6.77 18.21
N GLU A 116 -11.35 6.73 18.20
CA GLU A 116 -12.19 7.68 17.44
C GLU A 116 -11.81 9.16 17.60
N PRO A 117 -11.46 9.66 18.81
CA PRO A 117 -11.06 11.07 18.99
C PRO A 117 -9.82 11.47 18.19
N PHE A 118 -8.95 10.51 17.83
CA PHE A 118 -7.70 10.75 17.13
C PHE A 118 -7.78 10.46 15.62
N LEU A 119 -8.93 10.01 15.10
CA LEU A 119 -9.08 9.66 13.69
C LEU A 119 -8.76 10.84 12.76
N ASN A 120 -9.30 12.02 13.07
CA ASN A 120 -9.07 13.23 12.25
C ASN A 120 -7.61 13.69 12.30
N ILE A 121 -6.97 13.62 13.47
CA ILE A 121 -5.55 13.96 13.64
C ILE A 121 -4.67 12.99 12.84
N THR A 122 -5.01 11.70 12.90
CA THR A 122 -4.31 10.65 12.13
C THR A 122 -4.45 10.88 10.64
N LEU A 123 -5.65 11.21 10.17
CA LEU A 123 -5.91 11.55 8.77
C LEU A 123 -5.07 12.75 8.30
N SER A 124 -5.01 13.83 9.10
CA SER A 124 -4.12 14.96 8.80
C SER A 124 -2.65 14.59 8.79
N GLY A 125 -2.23 13.68 9.69
CA GLY A 125 -0.86 13.14 9.70
C GLY A 125 -0.54 12.35 8.44
N ILE A 126 -1.48 11.52 7.97
CA ILE A 126 -1.38 10.80 6.69
C ILE A 126 -1.22 11.81 5.56
N GLU A 127 -2.10 12.81 5.46
CA GLU A 127 -2.03 13.86 4.43
C GLU A 127 -0.67 14.58 4.43
N GLY A 128 -0.16 14.95 5.60
CA GLY A 128 1.15 15.57 5.74
C GLY A 128 2.29 14.67 5.25
N ALA A 129 2.27 13.39 5.63
CA ALA A 129 3.25 12.41 5.17
C ALA A 129 3.17 12.19 3.65
N LEU A 130 1.97 12.20 3.08
CA LEU A 130 1.74 12.07 1.65
C LEU A 130 2.15 13.28 0.85
N ASN A 131 1.97 14.49 1.37
CA ASN A 131 2.50 15.68 0.72
C ASN A 131 4.04 15.67 0.76
N THR A 132 4.62 15.16 1.85
CA THR A 132 6.07 15.06 2.01
C THR A 132 6.68 14.02 1.06
N LEU A 133 6.05 12.84 0.93
CA LEU A 133 6.54 11.73 0.09
C LEU A 133 6.05 11.83 -1.37
N GLY A 134 4.88 12.43 -1.59
CA GLY A 134 4.16 12.53 -2.86
C GLY A 134 4.86 13.40 -3.90
N ALA A 135 5.78 14.27 -3.49
CA ALA A 135 6.69 14.97 -4.40
C ALA A 135 7.53 14.01 -5.27
N VAL A 136 7.65 12.74 -4.86
CA VAL A 136 8.44 11.70 -5.54
C VAL A 136 7.56 10.78 -6.41
N VAL A 137 6.23 10.87 -6.31
CA VAL A 137 5.31 9.89 -6.92
C VAL A 137 4.35 10.56 -7.90
N LYS A 138 4.21 10.00 -9.10
CA LYS A 138 3.33 10.55 -10.15
C LYS A 138 1.84 10.38 -9.85
N ARG A 139 1.50 9.39 -9.02
CA ARG A 139 0.13 9.05 -8.62
C ARG A 139 0.13 8.53 -7.20
N LEU A 140 -0.74 9.11 -6.37
CA LEU A 140 -0.98 8.61 -5.03
C LEU A 140 -1.93 7.43 -5.16
N TYR A 141 -1.49 6.28 -4.73
CA TYR A 141 -2.36 5.15 -4.51
C TYR A 141 -2.17 4.79 -3.05
N PHE A 142 -3.22 4.40 -2.35
CA PHE A 142 -3.04 3.80 -1.02
C PHE A 142 -3.41 2.36 -1.09
N VAL A 143 -2.39 1.54 -0.88
CA VAL A 143 -2.56 0.15 -0.61
C VAL A 143 -2.64 -0.02 0.88
N LEU A 144 -3.81 -0.44 1.38
CA LEU A 144 -3.98 -0.91 2.75
C LEU A 144 -3.54 -2.36 2.82
N GLU A 145 -2.63 -2.65 3.75
CA GLU A 145 -2.34 -4.03 4.15
C GLU A 145 -3.50 -4.55 5.02
N GLU A 146 -4.18 -5.60 4.55
CA GLU A 146 -5.20 -6.33 5.31
C GLU A 146 -4.61 -7.14 6.47
#